data_AF-A0A0R2EQR3-F1
#
_entry.id   AF-A0A0R2EQR3-F1
#
_cell.length_a   1.000
_cell.length_b   1.000
_cell.length_c   1.000
_cell.angle_alpha   90.00
_cell.angle_beta   90.00
_cell.angle_gamma   90.00
#
_symmetry.space_group_name_H-M   'P 1'
#
loop_
_entity.id
_entity.type
_entity.pdbx_description
1 polymer ?
#
loop_
_entity_poly.entity_id
_entity_poly.type
_entity_poly.pdbx_seq_one_letter_code
_entity_poly.pdbx_strand_id
1 'polypeptide(L)'
;MDLGSLHLFILADLHLGSTRHTTAAFHHALVNMHRLDPNAALVIAGDVTDWGDPAQFQDAWSSLERVPADQLIVCLGNHDVRGPHQLDYDNDQESDPEYFRQVTMPEYQAHYLSRVPGAKPWQPYFTVDLGDYHFIVMNSEKGLKDGAYISAQQVAWLDDELQAGEDGGQKNLVLVHQALRDTHWRSNFGGGFGIQDAVIKDVLRRHPNTFILSGHIHNGFGVAEAIPRDFGTCIDLPAFALSENGYDGAGLAYYCTFTARTMKFAAWDLAINRPLPQYDLSLKTTTLAAALPSIAKQDAAAGVRALQLLHRSYATATFDDPRTDATPDAPAQQLFGPSVQAQVAELIGNARPRRPLCPPLDLKPYHAYFARRDDATETLGRLSENLTHGQAAEASVEARLTRQFVQARLAEVTPQMIRFSDAQLAALVDEAQRLLVGVFPRIDRTGLEAAIAAHGQGADAASRLLLAQARYLLKDRAATQPAVDSMVAQLNALKAP
;
A
#
# COMPACT_ATOMS: atom_id res chain seq x y z
N MET A 1 12.49 24.85 -21.01
CA MET A 1 13.26 23.68 -20.55
C MET A 1 12.51 22.48 -21.08
N ASP A 2 13.18 21.65 -21.87
CA ASP A 2 12.59 20.44 -22.43
C ASP A 2 12.37 19.46 -21.26
N LEU A 3 11.19 19.54 -20.66
CA LEU A 3 10.77 18.67 -19.57
C LEU A 3 10.42 17.34 -20.23
N GLY A 4 11.41 16.46 -20.39
CA GLY A 4 11.28 15.19 -21.10
C GLY A 4 10.07 14.38 -20.63
N SER A 5 9.48 13.59 -21.53
CA SER A 5 8.44 12.63 -21.18
C SER A 5 9.05 11.39 -20.53
N LEU A 6 8.40 10.87 -19.48
CA LEU A 6 8.66 9.54 -18.96
C LEU A 6 7.95 8.52 -19.84
N HIS A 7 8.69 7.52 -20.30
CA HIS A 7 8.16 6.41 -21.09
C HIS A 7 8.25 5.14 -20.26
N LEU A 8 7.17 4.37 -20.20
CA LEU A 8 7.14 3.12 -19.45
C LEU A 8 6.12 2.13 -20.02
N PHE A 9 6.34 0.85 -19.80
CA PHE A 9 5.35 -0.20 -19.96
C PHE A 9 4.76 -0.53 -18.59
N ILE A 10 3.44 -0.64 -18.50
CA ILE A 10 2.73 -1.03 -17.28
C ILE A 10 1.92 -2.29 -17.56
N LEU A 11 2.15 -3.32 -16.75
CA LEU A 11 1.58 -4.65 -16.84
C LEU A 11 1.07 -5.07 -15.46
N ALA A 12 0.13 -6.01 -15.43
CA ALA A 12 -0.34 -6.69 -14.22
C ALA A 12 -0.67 -8.15 -14.57
N ASP A 13 -0.77 -9.04 -13.59
CA ASP A 13 -1.29 -10.41 -13.76
C ASP A 13 -0.50 -11.18 -14.85
N LEU A 14 0.82 -11.33 -14.66
CA LEU A 14 1.67 -12.06 -15.61
C LEU A 14 1.37 -13.57 -15.57
N HIS A 15 1.06 -14.11 -14.39
CA HIS A 15 0.82 -15.54 -14.13
C HIS A 15 1.84 -16.44 -14.83
N LEU A 16 3.13 -16.13 -14.64
CA LEU A 16 4.19 -16.93 -15.22
C LEU A 16 4.12 -18.35 -14.67
N GLY A 17 4.21 -19.31 -15.60
CA GLY A 17 4.10 -20.73 -15.30
C GLY A 17 2.67 -21.30 -15.18
N SER A 18 1.61 -20.50 -15.34
CA SER A 18 0.22 -21.02 -15.43
C SER A 18 0.06 -21.97 -16.61
N THR A 19 0.62 -21.60 -17.76
CA THR A 19 0.78 -22.47 -18.92
C THR A 19 2.13 -22.21 -19.58
N ARG A 20 2.54 -23.09 -20.51
CA ARG A 20 3.71 -22.81 -21.36
C ARG A 20 3.51 -21.56 -22.24
N HIS A 21 2.26 -21.19 -22.52
CA HIS A 21 1.94 -20.06 -23.39
C HIS A 21 2.14 -18.71 -22.69
N THR A 22 1.83 -18.56 -21.40
CA THR A 22 1.98 -17.30 -20.68
C THR A 22 3.45 -16.89 -20.55
N THR A 23 4.32 -17.85 -20.23
CA THR A 23 5.77 -17.62 -20.16
C THR A 23 6.35 -17.22 -21.52
N ALA A 24 5.98 -17.94 -22.58
CA ALA A 24 6.42 -17.59 -23.94
C ALA A 24 5.91 -16.21 -24.37
N ALA A 25 4.66 -15.88 -24.07
CA ALA A 25 4.07 -14.57 -24.34
C ALA A 25 4.84 -13.44 -23.65
N PHE A 26 5.21 -13.61 -22.38
CA PHE A 26 6.01 -12.63 -21.64
C PHE A 26 7.39 -12.41 -22.26
N HIS A 27 8.09 -13.48 -22.66
CA HIS A 27 9.37 -13.34 -23.36
C HIS A 27 9.22 -12.62 -24.71
N HIS A 28 8.17 -12.91 -25.48
CA HIS A 28 7.87 -12.20 -26.72
C HIS A 28 7.56 -10.72 -26.47
N ALA A 29 6.77 -10.43 -25.43
CA ALA A 29 6.48 -9.06 -25.00
C ALA A 29 7.75 -8.30 -24.63
N LEU A 30 8.67 -8.88 -23.84
CA LEU A 30 9.97 -8.25 -23.52
C LEU A 30 10.78 -7.89 -24.77
N VAL A 31 10.83 -8.78 -25.77
CA VAL A 31 11.51 -8.51 -27.04
C VAL A 31 10.82 -7.37 -27.81
N ASN A 32 9.49 -7.37 -27.85
CA ASN A 32 8.73 -6.34 -28.57
C ASN A 32 8.79 -4.98 -27.86
N MET A 33 8.73 -4.95 -26.53
CA MET A 33 8.92 -3.76 -25.70
C MET A 33 10.29 -3.12 -25.97
N HIS A 34 11.36 -3.92 -25.92
CA HIS A 34 12.72 -3.43 -26.21
C HIS A 34 12.88 -2.90 -27.64
N ARG A 35 12.19 -3.49 -28.62
CA ARG A 35 12.18 -2.98 -30.00
C ARG A 35 11.38 -1.69 -30.14
N LEU A 36 10.30 -1.55 -29.39
CA LEU A 36 9.41 -0.38 -29.45
C LEU A 36 10.04 0.83 -28.77
N ASP A 37 10.53 0.65 -27.53
CA ASP A 37 11.28 1.66 -26.79
C ASP A 37 12.27 0.98 -25.83
N PRO A 38 13.57 0.93 -26.19
CA PRO A 38 14.58 0.29 -25.34
C PRO A 38 14.92 1.08 -24.07
N ASN A 39 14.45 2.33 -23.93
CA ASN A 39 14.71 3.18 -22.77
C ASN A 39 13.48 3.33 -21.86
N ALA A 40 12.34 2.74 -22.23
CA ALA A 40 11.15 2.78 -21.41
C ALA A 40 11.31 1.91 -20.16
N ALA A 41 10.87 2.44 -19.02
CA ALA A 41 10.82 1.68 -17.78
C ALA A 41 9.78 0.54 -17.86
N LEU A 42 9.88 -0.44 -16.99
CA LEU A 42 8.96 -1.57 -16.88
C LEU A 42 8.35 -1.59 -15.48
N VAL A 43 7.02 -1.54 -15.41
CA VAL A 43 6.25 -1.60 -14.17
C VAL A 43 5.33 -2.81 -14.22
N ILE A 44 5.44 -3.69 -13.22
CA ILE A 44 4.63 -4.90 -13.07
C ILE A 44 3.84 -4.79 -11.76
N ALA A 45 2.52 -4.79 -11.86
CA ALA A 45 1.57 -4.55 -10.78
C ALA A 45 1.07 -5.84 -10.12
N GLY A 46 1.98 -6.78 -9.82
CA GLY A 46 1.66 -8.02 -9.11
C GLY A 46 1.27 -9.20 -9.99
N ASP A 47 1.08 -10.33 -9.31
CA ASP A 47 0.90 -11.68 -9.85
C ASP A 47 1.93 -12.00 -10.93
N VAL A 48 3.20 -11.84 -10.53
CA VAL A 48 4.36 -12.19 -11.34
C VAL A 48 4.33 -13.68 -11.67
N THR A 49 3.98 -14.50 -10.68
CA THR A 49 3.92 -15.96 -10.74
C THR A 49 2.48 -16.45 -10.58
N ASP A 50 2.18 -17.64 -11.08
CA ASP A 50 0.84 -18.25 -10.91
C ASP A 50 0.69 -19.02 -9.58
N TRP A 51 1.78 -19.55 -9.03
CA TRP A 51 1.75 -20.38 -7.83
C TRP A 51 2.80 -19.99 -6.80
N GLY A 52 3.52 -18.88 -6.99
CA GLY A 52 4.64 -18.50 -6.13
C GLY A 52 5.76 -19.55 -6.08
N ASP A 53 5.79 -20.50 -7.02
CA ASP A 53 6.77 -21.59 -7.01
C ASP A 53 8.18 -21.03 -7.28
N PRO A 54 9.24 -21.50 -6.58
CA PRO A 54 10.59 -21.01 -6.79
C PRO A 54 11.07 -21.08 -8.25
N ALA A 55 10.64 -22.06 -9.04
CA ALA A 55 10.99 -22.14 -10.45
C ALA A 55 10.30 -21.04 -11.28
N GLN A 56 9.06 -20.67 -10.95
CA GLN A 56 8.35 -19.56 -11.60
C GLN A 56 9.01 -18.22 -11.26
N PHE A 57 9.40 -18.02 -10.00
CA PHE A 57 10.19 -16.86 -9.60
C PHE A 57 11.53 -16.82 -10.36
N GLN A 58 12.24 -17.93 -10.43
CA GLN A 58 13.49 -18.02 -11.16
C GLN A 58 13.33 -17.64 -12.64
N ASP A 59 12.29 -18.15 -13.30
CA ASP A 59 11.98 -17.81 -14.70
C ASP A 59 11.66 -16.32 -14.87
N ALA A 60 10.89 -15.74 -13.95
CA ALA A 60 10.57 -14.32 -13.92
C ALA A 60 11.83 -13.46 -13.74
N TRP A 61 12.64 -13.73 -12.71
CA TRP A 61 13.84 -12.97 -12.39
C TRP A 61 14.89 -13.09 -13.49
N SER A 62 15.11 -14.28 -14.04
CA SER A 62 16.03 -14.48 -15.17
C SER A 62 15.62 -13.67 -16.41
N SER A 63 14.31 -13.49 -16.61
CA SER A 63 13.77 -12.67 -17.71
C SER A 63 13.98 -11.18 -17.45
N LEU A 64 13.74 -10.75 -16.21
CA LEU A 64 13.79 -9.36 -15.77
C LEU A 64 15.22 -8.85 -15.47
N GLU A 65 16.20 -9.74 -15.28
CA GLU A 65 17.60 -9.37 -15.05
C GLU A 65 18.18 -8.49 -16.16
N ARG A 66 17.62 -8.57 -17.37
CA ARG A 66 18.02 -7.77 -18.54
C ARG A 66 17.48 -6.34 -18.51
N VAL A 67 16.49 -6.05 -17.67
CA VAL A 67 15.95 -4.71 -17.47
C VAL A 67 16.83 -3.99 -16.44
N PRO A 68 17.28 -2.75 -16.70
CA PRO A 68 18.01 -1.95 -15.71
C PRO A 68 17.22 -1.83 -14.41
N ALA A 69 17.89 -2.01 -13.26
CA ALA A 69 17.20 -2.04 -11.96
C ALA A 69 16.55 -0.70 -11.59
N ASP A 70 17.11 0.41 -12.06
CA ASP A 70 16.58 1.77 -11.93
C ASP A 70 15.42 2.07 -12.89
N GLN A 71 15.08 1.12 -13.77
CA GLN A 71 13.97 1.19 -14.72
C GLN A 71 12.96 0.07 -14.52
N LEU A 72 13.08 -0.72 -13.44
CA LEU A 72 12.21 -1.85 -13.16
C LEU A 72 11.48 -1.64 -11.84
N ILE A 73 10.15 -1.69 -11.86
CA ILE A 73 9.30 -1.66 -10.68
C ILE A 73 8.45 -2.92 -10.68
N VAL A 74 8.55 -3.74 -9.62
CA VAL A 74 7.78 -4.98 -9.47
C VAL A 74 7.04 -4.95 -8.15
N CYS A 75 5.71 -4.89 -8.21
CA CYS A 75 4.80 -5.20 -7.10
C CYS A 75 4.58 -6.72 -7.06
N LEU A 76 4.35 -7.26 -5.87
CA LEU A 76 3.89 -8.63 -5.65
C LEU A 76 2.36 -8.66 -5.66
N GLY A 77 1.78 -9.76 -6.12
CA GLY A 77 0.34 -10.03 -6.00
C GLY A 77 0.01 -11.18 -5.07
N ASN A 78 -1.27 -11.54 -4.99
CA ASN A 78 -1.74 -12.60 -4.08
C ASN A 78 -1.17 -13.97 -4.47
N HIS A 79 -1.03 -14.27 -5.76
CA HIS A 79 -0.44 -15.54 -6.21
C HIS A 79 1.03 -15.64 -5.82
N ASP A 80 1.75 -14.52 -5.80
CA ASP A 80 3.16 -14.46 -5.37
C ASP A 80 3.32 -14.72 -3.87
N VAL A 81 2.43 -14.14 -3.04
CA VAL A 81 2.57 -14.18 -1.57
C VAL A 81 1.92 -15.41 -0.93
N ARG A 82 0.79 -15.89 -1.46
CA ARG A 82 0.10 -17.10 -0.96
C ARG A 82 0.78 -18.38 -1.42
N GLY A 83 1.48 -18.32 -2.55
CA GLY A 83 2.09 -19.47 -3.19
C GLY A 83 1.06 -20.55 -3.59
N PRO A 84 1.39 -21.85 -3.44
CA PRO A 84 0.52 -22.94 -3.87
C PRO A 84 -0.74 -23.14 -3.00
N HIS A 85 -0.90 -22.37 -1.92
CA HIS A 85 -1.86 -22.61 -0.85
C HIS A 85 -3.23 -21.95 -1.04
N GLN A 86 -3.78 -22.00 -2.26
CA GLN A 86 -5.10 -21.41 -2.57
C GLN A 86 -6.25 -21.96 -1.70
N LEU A 87 -6.15 -23.24 -1.31
CA LEU A 87 -7.21 -23.95 -0.57
C LEU A 87 -6.99 -23.94 0.94
N ASP A 88 -5.76 -23.70 1.39
CA ASP A 88 -5.37 -23.85 2.79
C ASP A 88 -5.40 -22.52 3.55
N TYR A 89 -5.17 -21.40 2.84
CA TYR A 89 -5.11 -20.07 3.44
C TYR A 89 -6.43 -19.31 3.26
N ASP A 90 -6.65 -18.36 4.15
CA ASP A 90 -7.78 -17.43 4.12
C ASP A 90 -7.30 -15.96 4.11
N ASN A 91 -8.26 -15.05 4.21
CA ASN A 91 -8.01 -13.60 4.27
C ASN A 91 -8.09 -13.06 5.70
N ASP A 92 -8.00 -13.90 6.73
CA ASP A 92 -7.98 -13.43 8.11
C ASP A 92 -6.65 -12.70 8.38
N GLN A 93 -6.72 -11.46 8.85
CA GLN A 93 -5.54 -10.68 9.22
C GLN A 93 -4.69 -11.37 10.30
N GLU A 94 -5.30 -12.23 11.13
CA GLU A 94 -4.62 -12.99 12.18
C GLU A 94 -3.94 -14.26 11.66
N SER A 95 -4.24 -14.70 10.44
CA SER A 95 -3.53 -15.83 9.81
C SER A 95 -2.07 -15.47 9.60
N ASP A 96 -1.14 -16.39 9.90
CA ASP A 96 0.32 -16.22 9.74
C ASP A 96 0.88 -17.28 8.78
N PRO A 97 0.63 -17.14 7.47
CA PRO A 97 0.96 -18.16 6.51
C PRO A 97 2.47 -18.17 6.26
N GLU A 98 3.09 -19.32 6.45
CA GLU A 98 4.54 -19.40 6.49
C GLU A 98 5.22 -19.23 5.12
N TYR A 99 4.49 -19.49 4.03
CA TYR A 99 5.03 -19.47 2.68
C TYR A 99 5.67 -18.13 2.34
N PHE A 100 4.95 -17.04 2.62
CA PHE A 100 5.43 -15.68 2.35
C PHE A 100 6.78 -15.39 3.00
N ARG A 101 6.94 -15.72 4.29
CA ARG A 101 8.18 -15.46 5.03
C ARG A 101 9.32 -16.44 4.71
N GLN A 102 9.00 -17.66 4.29
CA GLN A 102 10.01 -18.71 4.02
C GLN A 102 10.46 -18.78 2.57
N VAL A 103 9.62 -18.34 1.63
CA VAL A 103 9.87 -18.46 0.19
C VAL A 103 9.77 -17.11 -0.50
N THR A 104 8.59 -16.50 -0.54
CA THR A 104 8.35 -15.28 -1.34
C THR A 104 9.28 -14.13 -0.95
N MET A 105 9.37 -13.79 0.35
CA MET A 105 10.21 -12.69 0.81
C MET A 105 11.70 -12.95 0.58
N PRO A 106 12.27 -14.12 0.89
CA PRO A 106 13.64 -14.45 0.50
C PRO A 106 13.92 -14.34 -1.00
N GLU A 107 13.04 -14.87 -1.87
CA GLU A 107 13.18 -14.79 -3.33
C GLU A 107 13.14 -13.34 -3.81
N TYR A 108 12.13 -12.59 -3.39
CA TYR A 108 11.95 -11.19 -3.73
C TYR A 108 13.12 -10.32 -3.23
N GLN A 109 13.59 -10.57 -2.00
CA GLN A 109 14.75 -9.89 -1.41
C GLN A 109 16.03 -10.15 -2.20
N ALA A 110 16.32 -11.42 -2.50
CA ALA A 110 17.57 -11.82 -3.13
C ALA A 110 17.67 -11.32 -4.57
N HIS A 111 16.58 -11.41 -5.33
CA HIS A 111 16.62 -11.21 -6.78
C HIS A 111 16.15 -9.84 -7.26
N TYR A 112 15.29 -9.16 -6.50
CA TYR A 112 14.73 -7.87 -6.91
C TYR A 112 14.97 -6.75 -5.89
N LEU A 113 14.43 -6.86 -4.66
CA LEU A 113 14.42 -5.76 -3.69
C LEU A 113 15.83 -5.27 -3.33
N SER A 114 16.82 -6.16 -3.25
CA SER A 114 18.23 -5.79 -3.00
C SER A 114 18.86 -4.89 -4.08
N ARG A 115 18.25 -4.84 -5.27
CA ARG A 115 18.70 -4.02 -6.41
C ARG A 115 17.94 -2.70 -6.52
N VAL A 116 16.82 -2.56 -5.81
CA VAL A 116 16.00 -1.34 -5.84
C VAL A 116 16.72 -0.24 -5.05
N PRO A 117 17.08 0.89 -5.67
CA PRO A 117 17.73 1.99 -4.97
C PRO A 117 16.88 2.50 -3.80
N GLY A 118 17.50 2.63 -2.62
CA GLY A 118 16.82 3.14 -1.42
C GLY A 118 15.92 2.13 -0.68
N ALA A 119 15.64 0.96 -1.26
CA ALA A 119 14.85 -0.07 -0.60
C ALA A 119 15.57 -0.62 0.65
N LYS A 120 14.81 -0.87 1.71
CA LYS A 120 15.35 -1.48 2.93
C LYS A 120 15.27 -3.01 2.81
N PRO A 121 16.33 -3.74 3.17
CA PRO A 121 16.28 -5.19 3.21
C PRO A 121 15.11 -5.67 4.06
N TRP A 122 14.37 -6.66 3.58
CA TRP A 122 13.23 -7.27 4.25
C TRP A 122 12.04 -6.33 4.49
N GLN A 123 11.98 -5.19 3.81
CA GLN A 123 10.81 -4.32 3.78
C GLN A 123 10.13 -4.46 2.41
N PRO A 124 8.95 -5.11 2.31
CA PRO A 124 8.37 -5.44 1.00
C PRO A 124 7.81 -4.22 0.26
N TYR A 125 7.65 -3.09 0.93
CA TYR A 125 7.16 -1.83 0.36
C TYR A 125 8.29 -0.80 0.28
N PHE A 126 8.27 0.01 -0.77
CA PHE A 126 9.34 0.96 -1.08
C PHE A 126 8.84 2.01 -2.08
N THR A 127 9.64 3.04 -2.31
CA THR A 127 9.38 4.04 -3.34
C THR A 127 10.44 4.01 -4.44
N VAL A 128 10.04 4.42 -5.65
CA VAL A 128 10.92 4.61 -6.80
C VAL A 128 10.54 5.91 -7.50
N ASP A 129 11.51 6.80 -7.69
CA ASP A 129 11.31 8.03 -8.44
C ASP A 129 11.72 7.84 -9.90
N LEU A 130 10.80 8.10 -10.82
CA LEU A 130 11.04 8.13 -12.26
C LEU A 130 10.71 9.53 -12.80
N GLY A 131 11.71 10.42 -12.84
CA GLY A 131 11.50 11.82 -13.21
C GLY A 131 10.59 12.55 -12.21
N ASP A 132 9.52 13.18 -12.71
CA ASP A 132 8.55 13.92 -11.88
C ASP A 132 7.50 13.02 -11.20
N TYR A 133 7.65 11.69 -11.32
CA TYR A 133 6.69 10.69 -10.84
C TYR A 133 7.27 9.89 -9.68
N HIS A 134 6.52 9.88 -8.58
CA HIS A 134 6.87 9.19 -7.34
C HIS A 134 6.02 7.92 -7.24
N PHE A 135 6.63 6.77 -7.52
CA PHE A 135 5.96 5.47 -7.40
C PHE A 135 6.10 4.96 -5.99
N ILE A 136 4.98 4.58 -5.38
CA ILE A 136 4.89 4.02 -4.03
C ILE A 136 4.37 2.59 -4.19
N VAL A 137 5.24 1.61 -3.99
CA VAL A 137 4.90 0.19 -4.12
C VAL A 137 4.46 -0.34 -2.76
N MET A 138 3.20 -0.77 -2.69
CA MET A 138 2.61 -1.38 -1.51
C MET A 138 2.41 -2.87 -1.75
N ASN A 139 3.20 -3.67 -1.04
CA ASN A 139 3.07 -5.12 -1.06
C ASN A 139 2.47 -5.60 0.26
N SER A 140 1.70 -6.70 0.19
CA SER A 140 1.21 -7.39 1.38
C SER A 140 2.37 -7.82 2.27
N GLU A 141 2.19 -7.70 3.58
CA GLU A 141 3.17 -8.12 4.59
C GLU A 141 2.86 -9.53 5.16
N LYS A 142 1.79 -10.17 4.66
CA LYS A 142 1.43 -11.56 4.95
C LYS A 142 0.97 -12.28 3.68
N GLY A 143 1.21 -13.59 3.63
CA GLY A 143 0.79 -14.47 2.54
C GLY A 143 -0.66 -14.88 2.61
N LEU A 144 -1.58 -13.93 2.81
CA LEU A 144 -3.03 -14.20 2.81
C LEU A 144 -3.47 -14.74 1.45
N LYS A 145 -4.67 -15.34 1.40
CA LYS A 145 -5.16 -15.99 0.19
C LYS A 145 -5.28 -15.02 -0.98
N ASP A 146 -6.13 -14.02 -0.91
CA ASP A 146 -6.44 -13.12 -2.03
C ASP A 146 -6.34 -11.64 -1.62
N GLY A 147 -6.66 -11.33 -0.36
CA GLY A 147 -6.54 -9.99 0.20
C GLY A 147 -5.08 -9.61 0.54
N ALA A 148 -4.86 -8.31 0.71
CA ALA A 148 -3.61 -7.79 1.26
C ALA A 148 -3.72 -7.61 2.77
N TYR A 149 -2.60 -7.78 3.46
CA TYR A 149 -2.43 -7.29 4.82
C TYR A 149 -1.41 -6.16 4.82
N ILE A 150 -1.87 -4.99 5.25
CA ILE A 150 -1.08 -3.76 5.32
C ILE A 150 -0.96 -3.34 6.79
N SER A 151 0.24 -3.40 7.36
CA SER A 151 0.48 -3.09 8.77
C SER A 151 0.20 -1.62 9.09
N ALA A 152 -0.01 -1.31 10.37
CA ALA A 152 -0.12 0.08 10.84
C ALA A 152 1.13 0.91 10.47
N GLN A 153 2.30 0.25 10.47
CA GLN A 153 3.56 0.87 10.05
C GLN A 153 3.56 1.22 8.56
N GLN A 154 3.12 0.31 7.69
CA GLN A 154 3.04 0.59 6.25
C GLN A 154 1.98 1.66 5.94
N VAL A 155 0.86 1.70 6.67
CA VAL A 155 -0.15 2.76 6.53
C VAL A 155 0.42 4.14 6.89
N ALA A 156 1.15 4.24 8.01
CA ALA A 156 1.79 5.50 8.40
C ALA A 156 2.87 5.92 7.40
N TRP A 157 3.68 4.96 6.95
CA TRP A 157 4.68 5.19 5.91
C TRP A 157 4.06 5.67 4.60
N LEU A 158 2.89 5.15 4.20
CA LEU A 158 2.18 5.61 3.01
C LEU A 158 1.79 7.10 3.12
N ASP A 159 1.28 7.55 4.26
CA ASP A 159 0.96 8.97 4.49
C ASP A 159 2.22 9.83 4.34
N ASP A 160 3.34 9.40 4.93
CA ASP A 160 4.62 10.10 4.88
C ASP A 160 5.20 10.20 3.46
N GLU A 161 5.18 9.11 2.68
CA GLU A 161 5.71 9.11 1.30
C GLU A 161 4.80 9.89 0.34
N LEU A 162 3.47 9.75 0.47
CA LEU A 162 2.53 10.59 -0.28
C LEU A 162 2.76 12.07 0.03
N GLN A 163 3.02 12.38 1.30
CA GLN A 163 3.33 13.73 1.74
C GLN A 163 4.65 14.24 1.16
N ALA A 164 5.69 13.41 1.18
CA ALA A 164 7.01 13.74 0.64
C ALA A 164 6.95 14.00 -0.87
N GLY A 165 6.24 13.16 -1.63
CA GLY A 165 6.03 13.35 -3.06
C GLY A 165 5.28 14.65 -3.39
N GLU A 166 4.25 14.99 -2.61
CA GLU A 166 3.54 16.27 -2.75
C GLU A 166 4.42 17.48 -2.45
N ASP A 167 5.21 17.43 -1.37
CA ASP A 167 6.11 18.51 -0.96
C ASP A 167 7.27 18.69 -1.96
N GLY A 168 7.73 17.60 -2.59
CA GLY A 168 8.67 17.60 -3.71
C GLY A 168 8.05 18.06 -5.03
N GLY A 169 6.73 18.26 -5.08
CA GLY A 169 6.00 18.63 -6.29
C GLY A 169 5.90 17.50 -7.32
N GLN A 170 6.14 16.25 -6.92
CA GLN A 170 6.02 15.05 -7.75
C GLN A 170 4.55 14.63 -7.91
N LYS A 171 4.31 13.67 -8.81
CA LYS A 171 3.00 13.05 -9.04
C LYS A 171 3.02 11.67 -8.40
N ASN A 172 2.13 11.43 -7.44
CA ASN A 172 2.08 10.19 -6.69
C ASN A 172 1.34 9.09 -7.46
N LEU A 173 1.98 7.93 -7.59
CA LEU A 173 1.43 6.71 -8.17
C LEU A 173 1.58 5.59 -7.16
N VAL A 174 0.47 5.18 -6.55
CA VAL A 174 0.45 4.01 -5.66
C VAL A 174 0.26 2.78 -6.52
N LEU A 175 1.20 1.84 -6.44
CA LEU A 175 1.12 0.54 -7.06
C LEU A 175 0.78 -0.48 -5.97
N VAL A 176 -0.40 -1.09 -6.10
CA VAL A 176 -0.86 -2.12 -5.17
C VAL A 176 -1.68 -3.13 -5.95
N HIS A 177 -1.36 -4.41 -5.82
CA HIS A 177 -1.95 -5.42 -6.69
C HIS A 177 -3.48 -5.54 -6.52
N GLN A 178 -3.96 -5.66 -5.28
CA GLN A 178 -5.38 -5.76 -4.99
C GLN A 178 -6.10 -4.43 -5.22
N ALA A 179 -7.19 -4.48 -5.98
CA ALA A 179 -8.07 -3.34 -6.16
C ALA A 179 -8.72 -2.90 -4.83
N LEU A 180 -8.73 -1.59 -4.57
CA LEU A 180 -9.50 -1.01 -3.47
C LEU A 180 -10.99 -1.31 -3.64
N ARG A 181 -11.69 -1.65 -2.55
CA ARG A 181 -13.10 -2.06 -2.61
C ARG A 181 -14.00 -0.96 -3.21
N ASP A 182 -15.10 -1.34 -3.84
CA ASP A 182 -16.10 -0.43 -4.43
C ASP A 182 -15.54 0.57 -5.47
N THR A 183 -14.48 0.19 -6.18
CA THR A 183 -13.85 1.01 -7.23
C THR A 183 -14.19 0.47 -8.61
N HIS A 184 -13.40 -0.49 -9.07
CA HIS A 184 -13.52 -1.19 -10.34
C HIS A 184 -14.66 -2.19 -10.32
N TRP A 185 -15.19 -2.52 -11.50
CA TRP A 185 -16.08 -3.66 -11.59
C TRP A 185 -15.32 -4.91 -11.16
N ARG A 186 -15.88 -5.69 -10.22
CA ARG A 186 -15.22 -6.81 -9.51
C ARG A 186 -14.13 -6.44 -8.49
N SER A 187 -13.96 -5.17 -8.08
CA SER A 187 -12.92 -4.80 -7.10
C SER A 187 -13.01 -5.51 -5.73
N ASN A 188 -14.15 -6.13 -5.41
CA ASN A 188 -14.35 -6.86 -4.15
C ASN A 188 -14.08 -8.37 -4.31
N PHE A 189 -13.88 -8.85 -5.54
CA PHE A 189 -13.61 -10.26 -5.85
C PHE A 189 -12.47 -10.82 -5.00
N GLY A 190 -12.60 -12.06 -4.55
CA GLY A 190 -11.59 -12.69 -3.68
C GLY A 190 -11.52 -12.06 -2.27
N GLY A 191 -12.52 -11.29 -1.85
CA GLY A 191 -12.45 -10.52 -0.60
C GLY A 191 -11.77 -9.15 -0.76
N GLY A 192 -11.52 -8.71 -2.00
CA GLY A 192 -11.02 -7.40 -2.38
C GLY A 192 -9.67 -7.07 -1.74
N PHE A 193 -9.43 -5.78 -1.49
CA PHE A 193 -8.20 -5.33 -0.85
C PHE A 193 -7.89 -5.98 0.51
N GLY A 194 -8.91 -6.41 1.26
CA GLY A 194 -8.80 -6.80 2.66
C GLY A 194 -9.41 -5.78 3.61
N ILE A 195 -9.19 -5.95 4.90
CA ILE A 195 -9.84 -5.18 5.97
C ILE A 195 -9.23 -3.78 6.16
N GLN A 196 -7.97 -3.58 5.76
CA GLN A 196 -7.31 -2.26 5.83
C GLN A 196 -7.74 -1.30 4.71
N ASP A 197 -8.61 -1.73 3.79
CA ASP A 197 -9.15 -0.90 2.71
C ASP A 197 -9.65 0.48 3.18
N ALA A 198 -10.41 0.51 4.28
CA ALA A 198 -10.97 1.76 4.79
C ALA A 198 -9.90 2.74 5.28
N VAL A 199 -8.88 2.26 6.00
CA VAL A 199 -7.80 3.13 6.50
C VAL A 199 -6.91 3.62 5.35
N ILE A 200 -6.66 2.78 4.33
CA ILE A 200 -5.94 3.19 3.12
C ILE A 200 -6.70 4.28 2.37
N LYS A 201 -8.02 4.14 2.19
CA LYS A 201 -8.84 5.19 1.58
C LYS A 201 -8.79 6.49 2.37
N ASP A 202 -8.80 6.42 3.70
CA ASP A 202 -8.70 7.62 4.54
C ASP A 202 -7.33 8.29 4.45
N VAL A 203 -6.24 7.53 4.32
CA VAL A 203 -4.91 8.08 3.98
C VAL A 203 -4.95 8.77 2.62
N LEU A 204 -5.46 8.10 1.59
CA LEU A 204 -5.55 8.64 0.23
C LEU A 204 -6.44 9.89 0.13
N ARG A 205 -7.50 10.03 0.94
CA ARG A 205 -8.32 11.26 1.02
C ARG A 205 -7.51 12.48 1.46
N ARG A 206 -6.44 12.29 2.21
CA ARG A 206 -5.52 13.36 2.64
C ARG A 206 -4.59 13.78 1.51
N HIS A 207 -4.36 12.89 0.54
CA HIS A 207 -3.52 13.08 -0.64
C HIS A 207 -4.30 12.80 -1.93
N PRO A 208 -5.40 13.54 -2.21
CA PRO A 208 -6.35 13.18 -3.26
C PRO A 208 -5.77 13.30 -4.68
N ASN A 209 -4.59 13.91 -4.86
CA ASN A 209 -3.90 13.98 -6.15
C ASN A 209 -3.03 12.74 -6.42
N THR A 210 -3.57 11.57 -6.10
CA THR A 210 -2.90 10.28 -6.21
C THR A 210 -3.58 9.40 -7.26
N PHE A 211 -2.78 8.70 -8.05
CA PHE A 211 -3.23 7.66 -8.96
C PHE A 211 -2.93 6.30 -8.33
N ILE A 212 -3.90 5.39 -8.34
CA ILE A 212 -3.77 4.07 -7.72
C ILE A 212 -3.88 3.04 -8.84
N LEU A 213 -2.87 2.20 -9.03
CA LEU A 213 -2.78 1.22 -10.10
C LEU A 213 -2.85 -0.18 -9.50
N SER A 214 -3.79 -1.00 -9.97
CA SER A 214 -4.04 -2.35 -9.47
C SER A 214 -4.38 -3.34 -10.59
N GLY A 215 -4.15 -4.63 -10.34
CA GLY A 215 -4.56 -5.76 -11.18
C GLY A 215 -5.56 -6.63 -10.42
N HIS A 216 -5.25 -7.92 -10.24
CA HIS A 216 -5.92 -8.90 -9.37
C HIS A 216 -7.29 -9.40 -9.86
N ILE A 217 -8.06 -8.53 -10.50
CA ILE A 217 -9.46 -8.81 -10.89
C ILE A 217 -9.60 -9.31 -12.33
N HIS A 218 -8.48 -9.42 -13.04
CA HIS A 218 -8.35 -10.02 -14.38
C HIS A 218 -9.27 -9.42 -15.46
N ASN A 219 -9.55 -8.11 -15.37
CA ASN A 219 -10.26 -7.42 -16.44
C ASN A 219 -9.32 -7.22 -17.64
N GLY A 220 -9.80 -7.47 -18.85
CA GLY A 220 -9.13 -7.08 -20.10
C GLY A 220 -9.58 -5.71 -20.58
N PHE A 221 -9.04 -5.27 -21.72
CA PHE A 221 -9.44 -3.99 -22.31
C PHE A 221 -10.93 -3.94 -22.67
N GLY A 222 -11.55 -2.76 -22.53
CA GLY A 222 -12.98 -2.58 -22.72
C GLY A 222 -13.83 -2.91 -21.49
N VAL A 223 -13.22 -3.51 -20.46
CA VAL A 223 -13.76 -3.59 -19.10
C VAL A 223 -12.88 -2.81 -18.13
N ALA A 224 -11.56 -2.93 -18.25
CA ALA A 224 -10.60 -2.13 -17.49
C ALA A 224 -10.80 -0.62 -17.70
N GLU A 225 -10.75 0.16 -16.62
CA GLU A 225 -11.11 1.58 -16.58
C GLU A 225 -10.25 2.39 -15.61
N ALA A 226 -10.18 3.71 -15.84
CA ALA A 226 -9.75 4.67 -14.83
C ALA A 226 -10.96 5.32 -14.16
N ILE A 227 -11.03 5.25 -12.83
CA ILE A 227 -12.19 5.59 -12.04
C ILE A 227 -11.83 6.68 -11.02
N PRO A 228 -12.35 7.91 -11.16
CA PRO A 228 -12.20 8.93 -10.14
C PRO A 228 -12.97 8.56 -8.87
N ARG A 229 -12.34 8.79 -7.73
CA ARG A 229 -12.88 8.64 -6.37
C ARG A 229 -12.49 9.85 -5.56
N ASP A 230 -13.19 10.10 -4.46
CA ASP A 230 -12.92 11.23 -3.55
C ASP A 230 -11.51 11.19 -2.94
N PHE A 231 -10.83 10.04 -3.01
CA PHE A 231 -9.47 9.82 -2.52
C PHE A 231 -8.40 9.71 -3.62
N GLY A 232 -8.76 9.80 -4.92
CA GLY A 232 -7.78 9.64 -6.00
C GLY A 232 -8.38 9.19 -7.32
N THR A 233 -7.56 8.68 -8.23
CA THR A 233 -8.02 8.02 -9.45
C THR A 233 -7.47 6.60 -9.47
N CYS A 234 -8.37 5.62 -9.34
CA CYS A 234 -8.00 4.20 -9.44
C CYS A 234 -7.93 3.80 -10.91
N ILE A 235 -6.93 3.03 -11.30
CA ILE A 235 -6.68 2.58 -12.67
C ILE A 235 -6.59 1.06 -12.63
N ASP A 236 -7.59 0.43 -13.24
CA ASP A 236 -7.62 -1.01 -13.47
C ASP A 236 -6.65 -1.33 -14.60
N LEU A 237 -5.60 -2.08 -14.29
CA LEU A 237 -4.64 -2.53 -15.29
C LEU A 237 -5.20 -3.80 -15.96
N PRO A 238 -5.09 -3.90 -17.29
CA PRO A 238 -5.54 -5.10 -17.97
C PRO A 238 -4.68 -6.29 -17.52
N ALA A 239 -5.31 -7.44 -17.34
CA ALA A 239 -4.59 -8.67 -17.08
C ALA A 239 -3.67 -8.98 -18.27
N PHE A 240 -2.36 -9.02 -18.05
CA PHE A 240 -1.39 -9.29 -19.11
C PHE A 240 -1.65 -10.67 -19.71
N ALA A 241 -1.80 -11.65 -18.82
CA ALA A 241 -2.26 -12.98 -19.12
C ALA A 241 -3.68 -13.17 -18.56
N LEU A 242 -4.39 -14.18 -19.06
CA LEU A 242 -5.61 -14.71 -18.44
C LEU A 242 -6.74 -13.68 -18.23
N SER A 243 -6.91 -12.73 -19.17
CA SER A 243 -8.07 -11.83 -19.16
C SER A 243 -9.37 -12.64 -19.09
N GLU A 244 -10.15 -12.45 -18.02
CA GLU A 244 -11.41 -13.16 -17.83
C GLU A 244 -12.59 -12.44 -18.50
N ASN A 245 -12.43 -11.14 -18.77
CA ASN A 245 -13.49 -10.26 -19.25
C ASN A 245 -12.92 -9.26 -20.27
N GLY A 246 -13.79 -8.76 -21.15
CA GLY A 246 -13.37 -7.78 -22.16
C GLY A 246 -12.53 -8.40 -23.28
N TYR A 247 -11.58 -7.65 -23.80
CA TYR A 247 -10.68 -8.10 -24.86
C TYR A 247 -9.73 -9.18 -24.31
N ASP A 248 -9.85 -10.39 -24.83
CA ASP A 248 -8.91 -11.48 -24.58
C ASP A 248 -7.74 -11.38 -25.57
N GLY A 249 -6.52 -11.24 -25.05
CA GLY A 249 -5.30 -11.07 -25.83
C GLY A 249 -4.12 -11.85 -25.27
N ALA A 250 -3.01 -11.82 -26.00
CA ALA A 250 -1.86 -12.67 -25.73
C ALA A 250 -0.83 -12.07 -24.76
N GLY A 251 -0.95 -10.78 -24.42
CA GLY A 251 0.00 -10.07 -23.57
C GLY A 251 -0.38 -8.60 -23.42
N LEU A 252 -1.49 -8.32 -22.74
CA LEU A 252 -2.08 -6.99 -22.67
C LEU A 252 -1.29 -6.06 -21.76
N ALA A 253 -1.04 -4.84 -22.21
CA ALA A 253 -0.33 -3.84 -21.42
C ALA A 253 -0.58 -2.43 -21.94
N TYR A 254 -0.21 -1.44 -21.13
CA TYR A 254 -0.09 -0.07 -21.59
C TYR A 254 1.36 0.28 -21.90
N TYR A 255 1.59 0.89 -23.07
CA TYR A 255 2.78 1.70 -23.33
C TYR A 255 2.44 3.16 -23.03
N CYS A 256 3.11 3.73 -22.04
CA CYS A 256 2.76 5.01 -21.46
C CYS A 256 3.72 6.12 -21.88
N THR A 257 3.15 7.31 -22.11
CA THR A 257 3.92 8.54 -22.27
C THR A 257 3.40 9.57 -21.28
N PHE A 258 4.21 9.81 -20.26
CA PHE A 258 3.88 10.61 -19.10
C PHE A 258 4.63 11.94 -19.17
N THR A 259 3.91 13.03 -18.94
CA THR A 259 4.40 14.41 -19.05
C THR A 259 3.91 15.20 -17.86
N ALA A 260 4.47 16.38 -17.61
CA ALA A 260 4.04 17.24 -16.49
C ALA A 260 2.52 17.52 -16.41
N ARG A 261 1.75 17.38 -17.51
CA ARG A 261 0.31 17.68 -17.57
C ARG A 261 -0.59 16.51 -17.94
N THR A 262 -0.05 15.49 -18.59
CA THR A 262 -0.84 14.39 -19.16
C THR A 262 -0.14 13.06 -19.00
N MET A 263 -0.93 12.03 -18.73
CA MET A 263 -0.52 10.64 -18.71
C MET A 263 -1.28 9.91 -19.80
N LYS A 264 -0.58 9.55 -20.87
CA LYS A 264 -1.15 8.78 -21.98
C LYS A 264 -0.83 7.32 -21.78
N PHE A 265 -1.82 6.47 -22.00
CA PHE A 265 -1.76 5.02 -21.90
C PHE A 265 -2.19 4.47 -23.26
N ALA A 266 -1.22 4.09 -24.10
CA ALA A 266 -1.51 3.44 -25.37
C ALA A 266 -1.71 1.94 -25.11
N ALA A 267 -2.85 1.38 -25.50
CA ALA A 267 -3.15 -0.03 -25.27
C ALA A 267 -2.46 -0.91 -26.31
N TRP A 268 -1.85 -2.00 -25.86
CA TRP A 268 -1.14 -2.95 -26.72
C TRP A 268 -1.42 -4.40 -26.31
N ASP A 269 -1.44 -5.28 -27.30
CA ASP A 269 -1.11 -6.69 -27.13
C ASP A 269 0.37 -6.86 -27.51
N LEU A 270 1.24 -6.82 -26.49
CA LEU A 270 2.68 -6.79 -26.66
C LEU A 270 3.27 -8.12 -27.09
N ALA A 271 2.64 -9.25 -26.74
CA ALA A 271 3.14 -10.57 -27.13
C ALA A 271 3.13 -10.75 -28.66
N ILE A 272 2.12 -10.20 -29.33
CA ILE A 272 1.98 -10.24 -30.81
C ILE A 272 2.28 -8.89 -31.49
N ASN A 273 2.82 -7.90 -30.76
CA ASN A 273 3.20 -6.59 -31.26
C ASN A 273 2.05 -5.84 -31.98
N ARG A 274 0.87 -5.77 -31.35
CA ARG A 274 -0.33 -5.15 -31.91
C ARG A 274 -0.80 -3.96 -31.07
N PRO A 275 -0.89 -2.74 -31.63
CA PRO A 275 -1.56 -1.62 -30.97
C PRO A 275 -3.08 -1.81 -30.98
N LEU A 276 -3.75 -1.36 -29.93
CA LEU A 276 -5.20 -1.44 -29.73
C LEU A 276 -5.79 -0.05 -29.40
N PRO A 277 -5.68 0.94 -30.31
CA PRO A 277 -5.96 2.34 -30.02
C PRO A 277 -7.40 2.62 -29.57
N GLN A 278 -8.33 1.72 -29.84
CA GLN A 278 -9.71 1.80 -29.34
C GLN A 278 -9.83 1.70 -27.81
N TYR A 279 -8.76 1.27 -27.13
CA TYR A 279 -8.69 1.15 -25.67
C TYR A 279 -7.68 2.12 -25.04
N ASP A 280 -7.17 3.08 -25.82
CA ASP A 280 -6.27 4.11 -25.30
C ASP A 280 -6.96 4.97 -24.24
N LEU A 281 -6.19 5.35 -23.22
CA LEU A 281 -6.62 6.22 -22.13
C LEU A 281 -5.70 7.44 -22.04
N SER A 282 -6.27 8.61 -21.75
CA SER A 282 -5.52 9.83 -21.51
C SER A 282 -6.03 10.55 -20.27
N LEU A 283 -5.19 10.64 -19.26
CA LEU A 283 -5.50 11.29 -17.98
C LEU A 283 -4.74 12.62 -17.85
N LYS A 284 -5.30 13.55 -17.06
CA LYS A 284 -4.57 14.70 -16.54
C LYS A 284 -3.69 14.25 -15.38
N THR A 285 -2.60 14.96 -15.10
CA THR A 285 -1.78 14.76 -13.88
C THR A 285 -2.38 15.39 -12.62
N THR A 286 -3.54 16.06 -12.76
CA THR A 286 -4.40 16.50 -11.66
C THR A 286 -5.62 15.58 -11.61
N THR A 287 -5.91 14.96 -10.47
CA THR A 287 -7.12 14.14 -10.29
C THR A 287 -8.37 15.00 -10.14
N LEU A 288 -9.56 14.43 -10.40
CA LEU A 288 -10.82 15.14 -10.18
C LEU A 288 -11.03 15.49 -8.71
N ALA A 289 -10.63 14.61 -7.78
CA ALA A 289 -10.71 14.86 -6.34
C ALA A 289 -9.86 16.06 -5.90
N ALA A 290 -8.61 16.12 -6.36
CA ALA A 290 -7.72 17.24 -6.05
C ALA A 290 -8.17 18.55 -6.71
N ALA A 291 -8.84 18.48 -7.86
CA ALA A 291 -9.40 19.64 -8.55
C ALA A 291 -10.72 20.15 -7.93
N LEU A 292 -11.50 19.29 -7.29
CA LEU A 292 -12.86 19.57 -6.80
C LEU A 292 -12.97 20.90 -6.01
N PRO A 293 -12.09 21.22 -5.04
CA PRO A 293 -12.21 22.47 -4.30
C PRO A 293 -12.02 23.72 -5.18
N SER A 294 -11.20 23.62 -6.24
CA SER A 294 -11.02 24.71 -7.21
C SER A 294 -12.24 24.81 -8.14
N ILE A 295 -12.77 23.68 -8.60
CA ILE A 295 -13.94 23.62 -9.49
C ILE A 295 -15.15 24.22 -8.77
N ALA A 296 -15.47 23.73 -7.56
CA ALA A 296 -16.64 24.17 -6.80
C ALA A 296 -16.58 25.65 -6.42
N LYS A 297 -15.38 26.21 -6.20
CA LYS A 297 -15.20 27.65 -5.95
C LYS A 297 -15.48 28.50 -7.19
N GLN A 298 -15.19 28.00 -8.37
CA GLN A 298 -15.36 28.72 -9.64
C GLN A 298 -16.78 28.58 -10.20
N ASP A 299 -17.34 27.37 -10.14
CA ASP A 299 -18.70 27.03 -10.58
C ASP A 299 -19.27 25.95 -9.64
N ALA A 300 -20.25 26.34 -8.82
CA ALA A 300 -20.92 25.44 -7.89
C ALA A 300 -21.65 24.27 -8.60
N ALA A 301 -22.23 24.51 -9.77
CA ALA A 301 -22.93 23.47 -10.53
C ALA A 301 -21.92 22.46 -11.12
N ALA A 302 -20.76 22.93 -11.59
CA ALA A 302 -19.65 22.04 -11.97
C ALA A 302 -19.12 21.25 -10.77
N GLY A 303 -19.04 21.86 -9.59
CA GLY A 303 -18.69 21.19 -8.34
C GLY A 303 -19.64 20.03 -8.01
N VAL A 304 -20.95 20.24 -8.15
CA VAL A 304 -21.96 19.17 -7.94
C VAL A 304 -21.79 18.04 -8.95
N ARG A 305 -21.56 18.34 -10.24
CA ARG A 305 -21.30 17.31 -11.26
C ARG A 305 -20.03 16.52 -10.97
N ALA A 306 -18.96 17.20 -10.57
CA ALA A 306 -17.71 16.54 -10.17
C ALA A 306 -17.93 15.61 -8.97
N LEU A 307 -18.67 16.05 -7.95
CA LEU A 307 -19.01 15.23 -6.79
C LEU A 307 -19.85 14.00 -7.18
N GLN A 308 -20.82 14.15 -8.07
CA GLN A 308 -21.61 13.03 -8.59
C GLN A 308 -20.74 11.99 -9.30
N LEU A 309 -19.73 12.41 -10.07
CA LEU A 309 -18.79 11.50 -10.73
C LEU A 309 -17.88 10.78 -9.73
N LEU A 310 -17.41 11.48 -8.68
CA LEU A 310 -16.56 10.89 -7.64
C LEU A 310 -17.27 9.78 -6.83
N HIS A 311 -18.59 9.88 -6.68
CA HIS A 311 -19.41 8.88 -5.97
C HIS A 311 -20.16 7.91 -6.88
N ARG A 312 -19.94 7.96 -8.20
CA ARG A 312 -20.52 7.01 -9.14
C ARG A 312 -19.79 5.67 -9.03
N SER A 313 -20.49 4.60 -8.69
CA SER A 313 -19.92 3.27 -8.45
C SER A 313 -20.67 2.15 -9.18
N TYR A 314 -19.99 1.02 -9.33
CA TYR A 314 -20.62 -0.25 -9.68
C TYR A 314 -21.36 -0.82 -8.47
N ALA A 315 -22.32 -1.71 -8.71
CA ALA A 315 -22.89 -2.54 -7.65
C ALA A 315 -21.90 -3.67 -7.33
N THR A 316 -21.21 -3.59 -6.19
CA THR A 316 -20.07 -4.45 -5.81
C THR A 316 -20.36 -5.41 -4.65
N ALA A 317 -21.56 -5.37 -4.07
CA ALA A 317 -21.93 -6.21 -2.91
C ALA A 317 -22.04 -7.73 -3.20
N THR A 318 -21.85 -8.17 -4.45
CA THR A 318 -21.99 -9.57 -4.90
C THR A 318 -20.67 -10.31 -5.10
N PHE A 319 -19.54 -9.73 -4.69
CA PHE A 319 -18.21 -10.28 -4.99
C PHE A 319 -17.34 -10.53 -3.74
N ASP A 320 -17.91 -10.52 -2.54
CA ASP A 320 -17.15 -10.58 -1.29
C ASP A 320 -16.90 -12.02 -0.75
N ASP A 321 -17.62 -13.06 -1.20
CA ASP A 321 -17.41 -14.45 -0.75
C ASP A 321 -17.03 -15.38 -1.92
N PRO A 322 -15.74 -15.65 -2.15
CA PRO A 322 -15.27 -16.47 -3.27
C PRO A 322 -15.77 -17.92 -3.25
N ARG A 323 -16.46 -18.38 -2.19
CA ARG A 323 -17.11 -19.71 -2.13
C ARG A 323 -18.53 -19.71 -2.66
N THR A 324 -19.20 -18.56 -2.70
CA THR A 324 -20.62 -18.42 -3.08
C THR A 324 -20.86 -17.44 -4.22
N ASP A 325 -19.88 -16.63 -4.57
CA ASP A 325 -20.02 -15.61 -5.60
C ASP A 325 -20.20 -16.28 -6.97
N ALA A 326 -21.34 -16.04 -7.59
CA ALA A 326 -21.47 -16.19 -9.03
C ALA A 326 -20.80 -14.97 -9.67
N THR A 327 -19.86 -15.16 -10.59
CA THR A 327 -19.27 -14.05 -11.34
C THR A 327 -20.35 -13.48 -12.27
N PRO A 328 -20.92 -12.29 -12.01
CA PRO A 328 -21.84 -11.66 -12.95
C PRO A 328 -21.14 -11.39 -14.28
N ASP A 329 -21.94 -11.30 -15.33
CA ASP A 329 -21.45 -10.88 -16.64
C ASP A 329 -20.84 -9.48 -16.57
N ALA A 330 -19.79 -9.26 -17.37
CA ALA A 330 -19.20 -7.95 -17.54
C ALA A 330 -20.25 -6.90 -17.94
N PRO A 331 -20.13 -5.64 -17.45
CA PRO A 331 -21.09 -4.61 -17.78
C PRO A 331 -21.09 -4.38 -19.29
N ALA A 332 -22.27 -4.31 -19.90
CA ALA A 332 -22.40 -4.08 -21.35
C ALA A 332 -21.76 -2.75 -21.80
N GLN A 333 -21.63 -1.79 -20.89
CA GLN A 333 -20.89 -0.55 -21.08
C GLN A 333 -20.12 -0.17 -19.82
N GLN A 334 -18.92 0.31 -20.06
CA GLN A 334 -18.05 0.99 -19.10
C GLN A 334 -18.75 2.15 -18.38
N LEU A 335 -18.75 2.12 -17.04
CA LEU A 335 -19.31 3.18 -16.18
C LEU A 335 -18.56 4.51 -16.33
N PHE A 336 -17.26 4.42 -16.58
CA PHE A 336 -16.29 5.48 -16.83
C PHE A 336 -15.65 5.35 -18.21
N GLY A 337 -16.43 4.97 -19.21
CA GLY A 337 -15.99 4.91 -20.61
C GLY A 337 -15.66 6.29 -21.23
N PRO A 338 -15.31 6.35 -22.52
CA PRO A 338 -14.72 7.54 -23.16
C PRO A 338 -15.51 8.84 -22.98
N SER A 339 -16.84 8.79 -23.03
CA SER A 339 -17.70 9.98 -22.83
C SER A 339 -17.60 10.54 -21.41
N VAL A 340 -17.50 9.67 -20.40
CA VAL A 340 -17.37 10.08 -19.00
C VAL A 340 -15.95 10.57 -18.73
N GLN A 341 -14.93 9.93 -19.31
CA GLN A 341 -13.55 10.43 -19.24
C GLN A 341 -13.41 11.83 -19.83
N ALA A 342 -14.09 12.10 -20.96
CA ALA A 342 -14.10 13.43 -21.55
C ALA A 342 -14.72 14.48 -20.60
N GLN A 343 -15.83 14.14 -19.92
CA GLN A 343 -16.44 15.01 -18.91
C GLN A 343 -15.52 15.25 -17.72
N VAL A 344 -14.84 14.21 -17.23
CA VAL A 344 -13.85 14.33 -16.14
C VAL A 344 -12.72 15.27 -16.55
N ALA A 345 -12.16 15.09 -17.75
CA ALA A 345 -11.08 15.93 -18.27
C ALA A 345 -11.52 17.38 -18.50
N GLU A 346 -12.76 17.61 -18.95
CA GLU A 346 -13.36 18.94 -19.10
C GLU A 346 -13.50 19.64 -17.75
N LEU A 347 -14.05 18.95 -16.75
CA LEU A 347 -14.23 19.47 -15.39
C LEU A 347 -12.89 19.82 -14.74
N ILE A 348 -11.88 18.96 -14.89
CA ILE A 348 -10.52 19.25 -14.42
C ILE A 348 -9.97 20.46 -15.16
N GLY A 349 -10.05 20.50 -16.49
CA GLY A 349 -9.62 21.62 -17.32
C GLY A 349 -8.21 22.10 -16.99
N ASN A 350 -8.12 23.32 -16.45
CA ASN A 350 -6.88 23.95 -15.97
C ASN A 350 -6.85 24.11 -14.43
N ALA A 351 -7.75 23.43 -13.72
CA ALA A 351 -7.76 23.41 -12.26
C ALA A 351 -6.42 22.90 -11.73
N ARG A 352 -5.95 23.55 -10.68
CA ARG A 352 -4.74 23.12 -9.98
C ARG A 352 -5.15 22.21 -8.83
N PRO A 353 -4.35 21.17 -8.54
CA PRO A 353 -4.59 20.36 -7.36
C PRO A 353 -4.52 21.26 -6.12
N ARG A 354 -5.44 21.04 -5.19
CA ARG A 354 -5.37 21.65 -3.86
C ARG A 354 -5.21 20.56 -2.83
N ARG A 355 -4.15 20.69 -2.04
CA ARG A 355 -3.91 19.86 -0.87
C ARG A 355 -4.98 20.15 0.19
N PRO A 356 -5.70 19.15 0.70
CA PRO A 356 -6.53 19.32 1.87
C PRO A 356 -5.63 19.58 3.09
N LEU A 357 -6.05 20.48 3.98
CA LEU A 357 -5.40 20.64 5.28
C LEU A 357 -5.88 19.49 6.17
N CYS A 358 -5.02 18.51 6.41
CA CYS A 358 -5.34 17.35 7.23
C CYS A 358 -4.55 17.39 8.54
N PRO A 359 -5.17 17.06 9.69
CA PRO A 359 -4.44 16.86 10.95
C PRO A 359 -3.43 15.69 10.81
N PRO A 360 -2.52 15.47 11.76
CA PRO A 360 -1.71 14.23 11.77
C PRO A 360 -2.59 12.98 11.67
N LEU A 361 -2.10 11.94 10.99
CA LEU A 361 -2.79 10.66 10.88
C LEU A 361 -3.04 10.07 12.27
N ASP A 362 -4.29 9.65 12.55
CA ASP A 362 -4.66 8.95 13.78
C ASP A 362 -5.17 7.55 13.46
N LEU A 363 -4.37 6.54 13.80
CA LEU A 363 -4.69 5.14 13.53
C LEU A 363 -5.52 4.48 14.64
N LYS A 364 -5.74 5.15 15.78
CA LYS A 364 -6.48 4.58 16.93
C LYS A 364 -7.89 4.08 16.58
N PRO A 365 -8.67 4.76 15.72
CA PRO A 365 -9.98 4.25 15.31
C PRO A 365 -9.92 2.91 14.57
N TYR A 366 -8.78 2.56 13.96
CA TYR A 366 -8.60 1.38 13.13
C TYR A 366 -7.85 0.24 13.84
N HIS A 367 -7.59 0.34 15.15
CA HIS A 367 -6.82 -0.67 15.89
C HIS A 367 -7.32 -2.12 15.69
N ALA A 368 -8.64 -2.31 15.48
CA ALA A 368 -9.22 -3.61 15.24
C ALA A 368 -8.96 -4.18 13.83
N TYR A 369 -8.48 -3.36 12.89
CA TYR A 369 -8.15 -3.75 11.51
C TYR A 369 -6.69 -4.18 11.37
N PHE A 370 -5.92 -4.09 12.45
CA PHE A 370 -4.53 -4.51 12.52
C PHE A 370 -4.45 -5.83 13.29
N ALA A 371 -3.50 -6.66 12.92
CA ALA A 371 -3.33 -7.96 13.57
C ALA A 371 -2.56 -7.78 14.89
N ARG A 372 -2.64 -8.78 15.78
CA ARG A 372 -1.80 -8.80 17.01
C ARG A 372 -0.30 -8.70 16.72
N ARG A 373 0.12 -9.04 15.50
CA ARG A 373 1.49 -8.83 15.01
C ARG A 373 1.89 -7.35 15.10
N ASP A 374 1.01 -6.43 14.71
CA ASP A 374 1.28 -5.00 14.75
C ASP A 374 1.66 -4.55 16.16
N ASP A 375 0.89 -4.98 17.18
CA ASP A 375 1.20 -4.70 18.59
C ASP A 375 2.61 -5.20 18.98
N ALA A 376 2.99 -6.39 18.52
CA ALA A 376 4.31 -6.95 18.81
C ALA A 376 5.43 -6.16 18.11
N THR A 377 5.26 -5.85 16.82
CA THR A 377 6.24 -5.07 16.05
C THR A 377 6.41 -3.65 16.59
N GLU A 378 5.31 -2.99 16.92
CA GLU A 378 5.30 -1.66 17.52
C GLU A 378 5.97 -1.68 18.89
N THR A 379 5.67 -2.69 19.72
CA THR A 379 6.30 -2.84 21.04
C THR A 379 7.80 -3.04 20.92
N LEU A 380 8.26 -3.91 20.02
CA LEU A 380 9.69 -4.14 19.78
C LEU A 380 10.39 -2.89 19.25
N GLY A 381 9.75 -2.15 18.32
CA GLY A 381 10.24 -0.88 17.80
C GLY A 381 10.41 0.16 18.92
N ARG A 382 9.36 0.38 19.71
CA ARG A 382 9.41 1.29 20.87
C ARG A 382 10.49 0.88 21.87
N LEU A 383 10.62 -0.41 22.20
CA LEU A 383 11.69 -0.90 23.08
C LEU A 383 13.07 -0.59 22.52
N SER A 384 13.28 -0.80 21.22
CA SER A 384 14.54 -0.51 20.53
C SER A 384 14.89 0.99 20.60
N GLU A 385 13.94 1.87 20.31
CA GLU A 385 14.11 3.33 20.41
C GLU A 385 14.42 3.78 21.83
N ASN A 386 13.65 3.29 22.80
CA ASN A 386 13.81 3.63 24.22
C ASN A 386 15.16 3.19 24.78
N LEU A 387 15.68 2.05 24.35
CA LEU A 387 17.02 1.59 24.74
C LEU A 387 18.12 2.43 24.08
N THR A 388 17.88 2.94 22.87
CA THR A 388 18.82 3.78 22.13
C THR A 388 18.91 5.20 22.70
N HIS A 389 17.79 5.78 23.13
CA HIS A 389 17.73 7.15 23.64
C HIS A 389 17.71 7.26 25.17
N GLY A 390 17.44 6.17 25.90
CA GLY A 390 17.34 6.18 27.37
C GLY A 390 18.69 6.16 28.08
N GLN A 391 18.97 7.18 28.89
CA GLN A 391 20.15 7.24 29.76
C GLN A 391 20.04 6.24 30.92
N ALA A 392 21.12 5.48 31.17
CA ALA A 392 21.24 4.53 32.29
C ALA A 392 22.57 4.70 33.04
N ALA A 393 23.09 5.92 33.11
CA ALA A 393 24.41 6.22 33.67
C ALA A 393 24.55 5.81 35.15
N GLU A 394 23.46 5.87 35.91
CA GLU A 394 23.41 5.52 37.34
C GLU A 394 23.00 4.05 37.61
N ALA A 395 22.75 3.25 36.57
CA ALA A 395 22.36 1.85 36.73
C ALA A 395 23.58 0.96 37.06
N SER A 396 23.32 -0.21 37.68
CA SER A 396 24.36 -1.20 37.96
C SER A 396 25.05 -1.67 36.66
N VAL A 397 26.28 -2.18 36.78
CA VAL A 397 27.02 -2.74 35.62
C VAL A 397 26.20 -3.84 34.93
N GLU A 398 25.58 -4.73 35.71
CA GLU A 398 24.70 -5.78 35.20
C GLU A 398 23.51 -5.21 34.41
N ALA A 399 22.82 -4.22 34.97
CA ALA A 399 21.71 -3.55 34.30
C ALA A 399 22.14 -2.89 32.98
N ARG A 400 23.29 -2.22 32.97
CA ARG A 400 23.86 -1.61 31.76
C ARG A 400 24.21 -2.65 30.69
N LEU A 401 24.82 -3.77 31.08
CA LEU A 401 25.14 -4.86 30.17
C LEU A 401 23.88 -5.50 29.60
N THR A 402 22.87 -5.79 30.43
CA THR A 402 21.59 -6.34 29.95
C THR A 402 20.91 -5.41 28.95
N ARG A 403 20.89 -4.09 29.19
CA ARG A 403 20.38 -3.12 28.21
C ARG A 403 21.13 -3.20 26.88
N GLN A 404 22.46 -3.22 26.93
CA GLN A 404 23.29 -3.29 25.71
C GLN A 404 23.06 -4.58 24.94
N PHE A 405 22.94 -5.72 25.61
CA PHE A 405 22.64 -7.00 24.97
C PHE A 405 21.26 -7.00 24.32
N VAL A 406 20.22 -6.55 25.03
CA VAL A 406 18.86 -6.49 24.46
C VAL A 406 18.80 -5.49 23.31
N GLN A 407 19.43 -4.32 23.45
CA GLN A 407 19.51 -3.33 22.37
C GLN A 407 20.20 -3.90 21.13
N ALA A 408 21.35 -4.57 21.29
CA ALA A 408 22.05 -5.18 20.16
C ALA A 408 21.17 -6.21 19.44
N ARG A 409 20.45 -7.05 20.19
CA ARG A 409 19.51 -8.02 19.61
C ARG A 409 18.33 -7.36 18.90
N LEU A 410 17.71 -6.35 19.50
CA LEU A 410 16.60 -5.63 18.87
C LEU A 410 17.07 -4.86 17.62
N ALA A 411 18.30 -4.35 17.60
CA ALA A 411 18.88 -3.71 16.42
C ALA A 411 19.10 -4.71 15.26
N GLU A 412 19.40 -5.97 15.56
CA GLU A 412 19.46 -7.04 14.55
C GLU A 412 18.08 -7.47 14.05
N VAL A 413 17.07 -7.54 14.93
CA VAL A 413 15.73 -8.05 14.61
C VAL A 413 14.85 -7.01 13.92
N THR A 414 14.85 -5.77 14.41
CA THR A 414 13.91 -4.71 13.99
C THR A 414 13.87 -4.46 12.47
N PRO A 415 15.00 -4.41 11.75
CA PRO A 415 14.99 -4.18 10.31
C PRO A 415 14.40 -5.34 9.48
N GLN A 416 14.15 -6.50 10.09
CA GLN A 416 13.79 -7.73 9.39
C GLN A 416 12.70 -8.53 10.10
N MET A 417 11.81 -7.84 10.82
CA MET A 417 10.73 -8.49 11.58
C MET A 417 9.83 -9.36 10.70
N ILE A 418 9.68 -9.04 9.42
CA ILE A 418 8.91 -9.82 8.42
C ILE A 418 9.33 -11.31 8.37
N ARG A 419 10.57 -11.63 8.74
CA ARG A 419 11.11 -12.98 8.71
C ARG A 419 10.59 -13.88 9.84
N PHE A 420 10.08 -13.27 10.90
CA PHE A 420 9.63 -13.95 12.11
C PHE A 420 8.12 -14.17 12.05
N SER A 421 7.68 -15.32 12.56
CA SER A 421 6.27 -15.61 12.76
C SER A 421 5.66 -14.71 13.84
N ASP A 422 4.34 -14.59 13.85
CA ASP A 422 3.58 -13.81 14.83
C ASP A 422 3.88 -14.30 16.25
N ALA A 423 3.95 -15.63 16.42
CA ALA A 423 4.32 -16.26 17.69
C ALA A 423 5.77 -15.97 18.12
N GLN A 424 6.72 -15.92 17.17
CA GLN A 424 8.11 -15.58 17.46
C GLN A 424 8.24 -14.12 17.89
N LEU A 425 7.54 -13.19 17.22
CA LEU A 425 7.54 -11.78 17.62
C LEU A 425 6.92 -11.58 19.00
N ALA A 426 5.79 -12.24 19.28
CA ALA A 426 5.18 -12.20 20.62
C ALA A 426 6.12 -12.76 21.70
N ALA A 427 6.79 -13.88 21.43
CA ALA A 427 7.76 -14.45 22.37
C ALA A 427 8.97 -13.53 22.60
N LEU A 428 9.45 -12.85 21.55
CA LEU A 428 10.52 -11.85 21.64
C LEU A 428 10.11 -10.65 22.49
N VAL A 429 8.86 -10.18 22.38
CA VAL A 429 8.31 -9.15 23.26
C VAL A 429 8.36 -9.60 24.73
N ASP A 430 7.84 -10.80 25.02
CA ASP A 430 7.80 -11.34 26.37
C ASP A 430 9.19 -11.57 26.97
N GLU A 431 10.15 -12.01 26.16
CA GLU A 431 11.54 -12.17 26.58
C GLU A 431 12.23 -10.82 26.83
N ALA A 432 12.12 -9.87 25.89
CA ALA A 432 12.69 -8.54 26.04
C ALA A 432 12.14 -7.85 27.29
N GLN A 433 10.82 -7.90 27.50
CA GLN A 433 10.20 -7.33 28.69
C GLN A 433 10.71 -8.00 29.97
N ARG A 434 10.75 -9.34 30.04
CA ARG A 434 11.26 -10.07 31.23
C ARG A 434 12.69 -9.70 31.58
N LEU A 435 13.58 -9.62 30.59
CA LEU A 435 14.98 -9.23 30.81
C LEU A 435 15.11 -7.78 31.29
N LEU A 436 14.21 -6.90 30.82
CA LEU A 436 14.26 -5.47 31.12
C LEU A 436 13.54 -5.07 32.42
N VAL A 437 12.63 -5.90 32.95
CA VAL A 437 11.86 -5.63 34.18
C VAL A 437 12.75 -5.34 35.40
N GLY A 438 13.91 -5.99 35.50
CA GLY A 438 14.87 -5.77 36.60
C GLY A 438 15.87 -4.63 36.35
N VAL A 439 15.78 -3.98 35.19
CA VAL A 439 16.87 -3.17 34.61
C VAL A 439 16.43 -1.73 34.28
N PHE A 440 15.15 -1.51 33.96
CA PHE A 440 14.59 -0.16 33.94
C PHE A 440 14.32 0.33 35.37
N PRO A 441 14.52 1.63 35.67
CA PRO A 441 13.88 2.23 36.85
C PRO A 441 12.38 1.91 36.80
N ARG A 442 11.76 1.61 37.94
CA ARG A 442 10.29 1.52 37.99
C ARG A 442 9.72 2.82 37.44
N ILE A 443 8.90 2.73 36.39
CA ILE A 443 8.18 3.89 35.87
C ILE A 443 7.22 4.33 36.98
N ASP A 444 7.40 5.56 37.44
CA ASP A 444 6.48 6.16 38.38
C ASP A 444 5.21 6.58 37.62
N ARG A 445 4.14 5.82 37.85
CA ARG A 445 2.81 6.06 37.26
C ARG A 445 1.90 6.83 38.19
N THR A 446 2.31 7.11 39.42
CA THR A 446 1.45 7.72 40.44
C THR A 446 0.98 9.11 40.01
N GLY A 447 1.83 9.89 39.34
CA GLY A 447 1.43 11.18 38.76
C GLY A 447 0.35 11.06 37.67
N LEU A 448 0.43 10.02 36.83
CA LEU A 448 -0.55 9.75 35.79
C LEU A 448 -1.88 9.26 36.35
N GLU A 449 -1.84 8.39 37.36
CA GLU A 449 -3.04 7.93 38.08
C GLU A 449 -3.78 9.12 38.73
N ALA A 450 -3.04 10.01 39.38
CA ALA A 450 -3.59 11.22 39.99
C ALA A 450 -4.20 12.17 38.95
N ALA A 451 -3.50 12.40 37.83
CA ALA A 451 -4.00 13.24 36.74
C ALA A 451 -5.28 12.66 36.11
N ILE A 452 -5.33 11.34 35.85
CA ILE A 452 -6.55 10.67 35.34
C ILE A 452 -7.71 10.84 36.33
N ALA A 453 -7.45 10.65 37.62
CA ALA A 453 -8.48 10.78 38.66
C ALA A 453 -9.05 12.20 38.75
N ALA A 454 -8.22 13.23 38.57
CA ALA A 454 -8.63 14.64 38.66
C ALA A 454 -9.64 15.06 37.57
N HIS A 455 -9.62 14.44 36.40
CA HIS A 455 -10.50 14.80 35.27
C HIS A 455 -11.71 13.87 35.08
N GLY A 456 -11.88 12.83 35.91
CA GLY A 456 -13.06 11.96 35.90
C GLY A 456 -13.32 11.29 34.55
N GLN A 457 -14.50 11.56 33.95
CA GLN A 457 -14.88 11.06 32.62
C GLN A 457 -14.56 12.03 31.48
N GLY A 458 -13.98 13.20 31.75
CA GLY A 458 -13.75 14.25 30.74
C GLY A 458 -15.01 15.04 30.37
N ALA A 459 -14.88 16.35 30.16
CA ALA A 459 -16.01 17.25 29.90
C ALA A 459 -16.46 17.25 28.43
N ASP A 460 -15.55 17.00 27.49
CA ASP A 460 -15.80 16.99 26.05
C ASP A 460 -15.20 15.76 25.36
N ALA A 461 -15.36 15.65 24.03
CA ALA A 461 -14.87 14.51 23.26
C ALA A 461 -13.32 14.44 23.23
N ALA A 462 -12.65 15.59 23.17
CA ALA A 462 -11.19 15.66 23.13
C ALA A 462 -10.56 15.23 24.47
N SER A 463 -11.13 15.70 25.59
CA SER A 463 -10.73 15.34 26.96
C SER A 463 -10.99 13.86 27.23
N ARG A 464 -12.11 13.31 26.74
CA ARG A 464 -12.41 11.88 26.80
C ARG A 464 -11.40 11.03 26.05
N LEU A 465 -11.02 11.46 24.85
CA LEU A 465 -10.02 10.77 24.04
C LEU A 465 -8.65 10.79 24.74
N LEU A 466 -8.23 11.94 25.28
CA LEU A 466 -6.95 12.06 26.00
C LEU A 466 -6.93 11.22 27.27
N LEU A 467 -8.03 11.18 28.05
CA LEU A 467 -8.17 10.31 29.21
C LEU A 467 -8.13 8.83 28.84
N ALA A 468 -8.70 8.43 27.70
CA ALA A 468 -8.61 7.06 27.21
C ALA A 468 -7.15 6.70 26.85
N GLN A 469 -6.42 7.61 26.18
CA GLN A 469 -4.99 7.44 25.87
C GLN A 469 -4.15 7.34 27.14
N ALA A 470 -4.41 8.17 28.15
CA ALA A 470 -3.74 8.10 29.44
C ALA A 470 -3.99 6.76 30.16
N ARG A 471 -5.23 6.26 30.14
CA ARG A 471 -5.58 4.94 30.70
C ARG A 471 -4.93 3.79 29.92
N TYR A 472 -4.76 3.94 28.61
CA TYR A 472 -4.02 2.98 27.79
C TYR A 472 -2.54 2.98 28.16
N LEU A 473 -1.91 4.16 28.22
CA LEU A 473 -0.51 4.33 28.63
C LEU A 473 -0.25 3.80 30.05
N LEU A 474 -1.21 3.94 30.97
CA LEU A 474 -1.13 3.37 32.31
C LEU A 474 -1.03 1.84 32.31
N LYS A 475 -1.62 1.18 31.31
CA LYS A 475 -1.59 -0.28 31.12
C LYS A 475 -0.46 -0.75 30.20
N ASP A 476 0.10 0.17 29.40
CA ASP A 476 1.20 -0.11 28.47
C ASP A 476 2.44 -0.55 29.24
N ARG A 477 2.89 -1.78 28.99
CA ARG A 477 4.04 -2.39 29.65
C ARG A 477 5.38 -1.87 29.09
N ALA A 478 5.36 -1.24 27.92
CA ALA A 478 6.52 -0.64 27.26
C ALA A 478 6.55 0.89 27.40
N ALA A 479 5.65 1.49 28.19
CA ALA A 479 5.67 2.92 28.48
C ALA A 479 7.05 3.37 28.98
N THR A 480 7.40 4.63 28.77
CA THR A 480 8.61 5.23 29.36
C THR A 480 8.26 6.33 30.33
N GLN A 481 9.17 6.67 31.24
CA GLN A 481 8.97 7.83 32.13
C GLN A 481 8.69 9.12 31.33
N PRO A 482 9.43 9.46 30.26
CA PRO A 482 9.10 10.61 29.42
C PRO A 482 7.70 10.56 28.80
N ALA A 483 7.24 9.38 28.33
CA ALA A 483 5.89 9.24 27.79
C ALA A 483 4.83 9.48 28.87
N VAL A 484 5.06 8.96 30.08
CA VAL A 484 4.20 9.18 31.26
C VAL A 484 4.19 10.66 31.65
N ASP A 485 5.35 11.30 31.75
CA ASP A 485 5.49 12.72 32.11
C ASP A 485 4.83 13.63 31.07
N SER A 486 5.01 13.33 29.77
CA SER A 486 4.35 14.04 28.67
C SER A 486 2.83 13.92 28.75
N MET A 487 2.30 12.72 29.03
CA MET A 487 0.86 12.51 29.18
C MET A 487 0.30 13.25 30.41
N VAL A 488 1.02 13.26 31.53
CA VAL A 488 0.68 14.05 32.72
C VAL A 488 0.62 15.54 32.36
N ALA A 489 1.60 16.06 31.61
CA ALA A 489 1.61 17.46 31.17
C ALA A 489 0.42 17.79 30.26
N GLN A 490 0.08 16.90 29.32
CA GLN A 490 -1.08 17.08 28.43
C GLN A 490 -2.40 17.06 29.22
N LEU A 491 -2.55 16.16 30.20
CA LEU A 491 -3.73 16.14 31.06
C LEU A 491 -3.84 17.41 31.91
N ASN A 492 -2.74 17.86 32.51
CA ASN A 492 -2.71 19.09 33.32
C ASN A 492 -2.99 20.37 32.49
N ALA A 493 -2.80 20.32 31.16
CA ALA A 493 -3.13 21.41 30.25
C ALA A 493 -4.63 21.46 29.90
N LEU A 494 -5.40 20.42 30.20
CA LEU A 494 -6.86 20.48 30.11
C LEU A 494 -7.41 21.43 31.17
N LYS A 495 -8.42 22.22 30.81
CA LYS A 495 -9.19 22.94 31.84
C LYS A 495 -9.87 21.91 32.74
N ALA A 496 -9.62 22.00 34.05
CA ALA A 496 -10.33 21.20 35.04
C ALA A 496 -11.85 21.39 34.86
N PRO A 497 -12.65 20.34 35.11
CA PRO A 497 -14.10 20.38 34.94
C PRO A 497 -14.79 21.50 35.73
#